data_AF-A0A9X9QEJ9-F1
#
_entry.id   AF-A0A9X9QEJ9-F1
#
_cell.length_a   1.000
_cell.length_b   1.000
_cell.length_c   1.000
_cell.angle_alpha   90.00
_cell.angle_beta   90.00
_cell.angle_gamma   90.00
#
_symmetry.space_group_name_H-M   'P 1'
#
loop_
_entity.id
_entity.type
_entity.pdbx_description
1 polymer ?
#
loop_
_entity_poly.entity_id
_entity_poly.type
_entity_poly.pdbx_seq_one_letter_code
_entity_poly.pdbx_strand_id
1 'polypeptide(L)'
;MLASVTKENVDSVVELLEDLVIDIKVVNKETETKEAESRRQMLGEYLLQIIKKPVAVKDTSVKMIRTKALETIAKFAYCNIEQANPTISGKTRELFRSRLMSSFAYLLTDLEQYSYACDLWKKIKPSAVEMDSGIKNAKKNADSTLALLYSVTIFQLYNGEPEAVSCLNELDLCYQNLVRKKAEISETQTPEVLVELLLSLVSKQSLLLRKVTQFVFGAFLTHITEGCLELMTNVLAVSESLHGQQELFDQEGDEEGDEDEEDDDSQEIPDMKVKPSSLELMTDEQKNVDSDNDEISDSDGEEIQRLNAALATTLGTNLDDSESEDSGDMTDSEMMALDSKLVEIFSQRQSAPKSKTKKLNREAKENVTNFKSRVLELLETFVKKKADCDLAFNLILPLLRLVRTTKTRALAEKAHSILHVFSKAYRSLQTVSTPNPTERLALLDKIHDEVATDHSHAFCKASSTASLIVVSSLYRLDSKFVADVANIYRDTQVKWIMGQAKTQAVFFTEWINWCQSHLATTSASVD
;
A
#
# COMPACT_ATOMS: atom_id res chain seq x y z
N MET A 1 5.48 15.64 -32.69
CA MET A 1 5.21 14.24 -33.13
C MET A 1 4.10 13.58 -32.31
N LEU A 2 4.17 13.54 -30.98
CA LEU A 2 3.13 12.88 -30.15
C LEU A 2 1.72 13.52 -30.23
N ALA A 3 1.64 14.83 -30.48
CA ALA A 3 0.37 15.54 -30.65
C ALA A 3 -0.39 15.10 -31.92
N SER A 4 0.30 14.59 -32.94
CA SER A 4 -0.25 14.25 -34.26
C SER A 4 -0.54 12.76 -34.44
N VAL A 5 -0.36 11.90 -33.42
CA VAL A 5 -0.70 10.47 -33.51
C VAL A 5 -2.21 10.30 -33.57
N THR A 6 -2.71 9.77 -34.68
CA THR A 6 -4.10 9.44 -34.98
C THR A 6 -4.21 7.95 -35.32
N LYS A 7 -5.44 7.44 -35.45
CA LYS A 7 -5.68 6.05 -35.87
C LYS A 7 -5.02 5.73 -37.22
N GLU A 8 -4.96 6.70 -38.12
CA GLU A 8 -4.52 6.51 -39.51
C GLU A 8 -3.01 6.46 -39.65
N ASN A 9 -2.26 7.04 -38.69
CA ASN A 9 -0.81 7.12 -38.77
C ASN A 9 -0.07 6.40 -37.64
N VAL A 10 -0.78 5.80 -36.68
CA VAL A 10 -0.14 5.15 -35.52
C VAL A 10 0.80 4.02 -35.95
N ASP A 11 0.40 3.20 -36.93
CA ASP A 11 1.26 2.12 -37.42
C ASP A 11 2.53 2.69 -38.05
N SER A 12 2.41 3.67 -38.96
CA SER A 12 3.58 4.30 -39.59
C SER A 12 4.48 5.06 -38.60
N VAL A 13 3.90 5.71 -37.59
CA VAL A 13 4.66 6.42 -36.56
C VAL A 13 5.40 5.43 -35.68
N VAL A 14 4.75 4.35 -35.24
CA VAL A 14 5.36 3.31 -34.43
C VAL A 14 6.46 2.60 -35.22
N GLU A 15 6.22 2.24 -36.48
CA GLU A 15 7.22 1.62 -37.36
C GLU A 15 8.44 2.53 -37.56
N LEU A 16 8.24 3.82 -37.83
CA LEU A 16 9.34 4.78 -37.97
C LEU A 16 10.13 4.92 -36.67
N LEU A 17 9.45 4.91 -35.53
CA LEU A 17 10.09 4.95 -34.21
C LEU A 17 10.85 3.64 -33.90
N GLU A 18 10.35 2.48 -34.35
CA GLU A 18 11.05 1.20 -34.25
C GLU A 18 12.32 1.20 -35.11
N ASP A 19 12.23 1.62 -36.38
CA ASP A 19 13.36 1.63 -37.31
C ASP A 19 14.52 2.50 -36.81
N LEU A 20 14.20 3.63 -36.16
CA LEU A 20 15.19 4.54 -35.59
C LEU A 20 15.99 3.94 -34.42
N VAL A 21 15.52 2.85 -33.82
CA VAL A 21 16.15 2.22 -32.65
C VAL A 21 16.66 0.79 -32.88
N ILE A 22 16.33 0.21 -34.04
CA ILE A 22 16.73 -1.14 -34.44
C ILE A 22 18.17 -1.14 -34.96
N ASP A 23 18.53 -0.30 -35.94
CA ASP A 23 19.90 -0.23 -36.50
C ASP A 23 20.54 1.14 -36.20
N ILE A 24 21.36 1.20 -35.14
CA ILE A 24 22.00 2.42 -34.66
C ILE A 24 23.48 2.34 -35.00
N LYS A 25 23.87 2.95 -36.12
CA LYS A 25 25.28 2.99 -36.56
C LYS A 25 25.98 4.21 -35.95
N VAL A 26 26.93 3.97 -35.05
CA VAL A 26 27.80 5.02 -34.47
C VAL A 26 29.27 4.66 -34.75
N VAL A 27 30.13 5.68 -34.80
CA VAL A 27 31.54 5.57 -35.22
C VAL A 27 32.42 4.77 -34.22
N ASN A 28 31.96 4.56 -32.98
CA ASN A 28 32.74 3.87 -31.93
C ASN A 28 31.83 2.93 -31.09
N LYS A 29 32.30 1.69 -30.82
CA LYS A 29 31.51 0.59 -30.23
C LYS A 29 30.98 0.85 -28.82
N GLU A 30 31.75 1.49 -27.95
CA GLU A 30 31.29 1.82 -26.57
C GLU A 30 30.27 2.96 -26.54
N THR A 31 30.39 3.91 -27.46
CA THR A 31 29.38 4.97 -27.63
C THR A 31 28.13 4.44 -28.33
N GLU A 32 28.27 3.43 -29.18
CA GLU A 32 27.17 2.81 -29.93
C GLU A 32 26.18 2.09 -29.01
N THR A 33 26.64 1.35 -28.00
CA THR A 33 25.76 0.68 -27.04
C THR A 33 25.05 1.66 -26.12
N LYS A 34 25.75 2.68 -25.59
CA LYS A 34 25.16 3.70 -24.73
C LYS A 34 24.14 4.57 -25.47
N GLU A 35 24.46 4.97 -26.69
CA GLU A 35 23.53 5.70 -27.56
C GLU A 35 22.32 4.84 -27.91
N ALA A 36 22.52 3.54 -28.17
CA ALA A 36 21.43 2.61 -28.41
C ALA A 36 20.50 2.44 -27.22
N GLU A 37 21.05 2.34 -26.01
CA GLU A 37 20.27 2.31 -24.78
C GLU A 37 19.47 3.60 -24.58
N SER A 38 20.10 4.77 -24.80
CA SER A 38 19.45 6.09 -24.69
C SER A 38 18.29 6.26 -25.68
N ARG A 39 18.49 5.89 -26.97
CA ARG A 39 17.42 5.98 -27.98
C ARG A 39 16.27 5.02 -27.72
N ARG A 40 16.57 3.79 -27.27
CA ARG A 40 15.56 2.81 -26.88
C ARG A 40 14.81 3.24 -25.62
N GLN A 41 15.49 3.93 -24.70
CA GLN A 41 14.82 4.55 -23.56
C GLN A 41 13.84 5.62 -23.99
N MET A 42 14.24 6.51 -24.90
CA MET A 42 13.38 7.53 -25.46
C MET A 42 12.16 6.92 -26.17
N LEU A 43 12.33 5.81 -26.90
CA LEU A 43 11.21 5.05 -27.49
C LEU A 43 10.23 4.58 -26.41
N GLY A 44 10.73 3.95 -25.35
CA GLY A 44 9.89 3.47 -24.24
C GLY A 44 9.10 4.59 -23.57
N GLU A 45 9.71 5.78 -23.41
CA GLU A 45 9.05 6.97 -22.88
C GLU A 45 7.99 7.53 -23.82
N TYR A 46 8.27 7.62 -25.12
CA TYR A 46 7.30 8.05 -26.12
C TYR A 46 6.10 7.10 -26.20
N LEU A 47 6.31 5.79 -26.20
CA LEU A 47 5.22 4.81 -26.19
C LEU A 47 4.39 4.91 -24.91
N LEU A 48 5.02 5.13 -23.75
CA LEU A 48 4.30 5.37 -22.50
C LEU A 48 3.47 6.65 -22.55
N GLN A 49 3.99 7.74 -23.12
CA GLN A 49 3.26 9.00 -23.29
C GLN A 49 2.09 8.85 -24.27
N ILE A 50 2.24 8.08 -25.35
CA ILE A 50 1.13 7.75 -26.27
C ILE A 50 0.00 7.06 -25.50
N ILE A 51 0.35 6.12 -24.61
CA ILE A 51 -0.64 5.37 -23.80
C ILE A 51 -1.31 6.28 -22.77
N LYS A 52 -0.54 7.14 -22.09
CA LYS A 52 -0.99 8.04 -21.02
C LYS A 52 -1.73 9.28 -21.51
N LYS A 53 -1.80 9.52 -22.82
CA LYS A 53 -2.48 10.69 -23.39
C LYS A 53 -3.94 10.70 -22.92
N PRO A 54 -4.39 11.79 -22.25
CA PRO A 54 -5.77 11.91 -21.80
C PRO A 54 -6.69 11.96 -23.02
N VAL A 55 -7.78 11.20 -22.97
CA VAL A 55 -8.75 11.13 -24.06
C VAL A 55 -10.14 11.42 -23.51
N ALA A 56 -10.86 12.30 -24.20
CA ALA A 56 -12.30 12.44 -24.05
C ALA A 56 -13.00 11.21 -24.66
N VAL A 57 -13.41 10.26 -23.79
CA VAL A 57 -14.42 9.19 -23.98
C VAL A 57 -14.26 8.20 -25.16
N LYS A 58 -14.32 6.89 -24.82
CA LYS A 58 -14.67 5.67 -25.62
C LYS A 58 -14.52 5.70 -27.16
N ASP A 59 -13.43 6.24 -27.71
CA ASP A 59 -13.12 6.10 -29.12
C ASP A 59 -12.40 4.77 -29.41
N THR A 60 -12.94 3.97 -30.33
CA THR A 60 -12.31 2.72 -30.79
C THR A 60 -10.91 2.96 -31.37
N SER A 61 -10.69 4.15 -31.93
CA SER A 61 -9.40 4.63 -32.42
C SER A 61 -8.31 4.63 -31.35
N VAL A 62 -8.67 5.03 -30.13
CA VAL A 62 -7.74 5.11 -28.99
C VAL A 62 -7.36 3.71 -28.51
N LYS A 63 -8.32 2.78 -28.55
CA LYS A 63 -8.05 1.38 -28.22
C LYS A 63 -7.03 0.75 -29.16
N MET A 64 -7.12 1.02 -30.46
CA MET A 64 -6.14 0.56 -31.44
C MET A 64 -4.75 1.16 -31.18
N ILE A 65 -4.67 2.48 -30.97
CA ILE A 65 -3.41 3.18 -30.68
C ILE A 65 -2.71 2.60 -29.46
N ARG A 66 -3.44 2.44 -28.35
CA ARG A 66 -2.91 1.85 -27.10
C ARG A 66 -2.48 0.41 -27.29
N THR A 67 -3.26 -0.39 -28.02
CA THR A 67 -2.93 -1.80 -28.31
C THR A 67 -1.62 -1.91 -29.07
N LYS A 68 -1.44 -1.10 -30.12
CA LYS A 68 -0.21 -1.12 -30.93
C LYS A 68 1.02 -0.67 -30.13
N ALA A 69 0.87 0.38 -29.32
CA ALA A 69 1.95 0.84 -28.44
C ALA A 69 2.34 -0.23 -27.41
N LEU A 70 1.36 -0.92 -26.79
CA LEU A 70 1.61 -2.03 -25.85
C LEU A 70 2.29 -3.23 -26.53
N GLU A 71 1.85 -3.61 -27.73
CA GLU A 71 2.47 -4.67 -28.53
C GLU A 71 3.95 -4.35 -28.81
N THR A 72 4.25 -3.09 -29.12
CA THR A 72 5.62 -2.63 -29.37
C THR A 72 6.47 -2.68 -28.11
N ILE A 73 6.01 -2.11 -27.00
CA ILE A 73 6.72 -2.16 -25.71
C ILE A 73 7.04 -3.62 -25.35
N ALA A 74 6.06 -4.51 -25.47
CA ALA A 74 6.22 -5.89 -25.08
C ALA A 74 7.08 -6.72 -26.06
N LYS A 75 7.13 -6.36 -27.36
CA LYS A 75 8.10 -6.90 -28.33
C LYS A 75 9.54 -6.64 -27.88
N PHE A 76 9.87 -5.42 -27.49
CA PHE A 76 11.20 -5.08 -26.97
C PHE A 76 11.48 -5.68 -25.58
N ALA A 77 10.45 -5.92 -24.77
CA ALA A 77 10.58 -6.52 -23.44
C ALA A 77 10.84 -8.03 -23.44
N TYR A 78 10.19 -8.79 -24.34
CA TYR A 78 10.10 -10.25 -24.25
C TYR A 78 10.43 -11.02 -25.53
N CYS A 79 10.68 -10.36 -26.66
CA CYS A 79 11.03 -11.00 -27.93
C CYS A 79 12.47 -10.72 -28.34
N ASN A 80 13.13 -11.71 -28.95
CA ASN A 80 14.40 -11.51 -29.62
C ASN A 80 14.15 -10.78 -30.96
N ILE A 81 14.77 -9.61 -31.14
CA ILE A 81 14.72 -8.84 -32.38
C ILE A 81 16.06 -9.06 -33.09
N GLU A 82 16.11 -10.01 -34.02
CA GLU A 82 17.33 -10.41 -34.74
C GLU A 82 17.96 -9.27 -35.56
N GLN A 83 17.13 -8.31 -35.98
CA GLN A 83 17.54 -7.15 -36.79
C GLN A 83 18.19 -6.04 -35.94
N ALA A 84 18.15 -6.14 -34.61
CA ALA A 84 18.62 -5.08 -33.72
C ALA A 84 20.16 -5.07 -33.63
N ASN A 85 20.76 -3.97 -34.07
CA ASN A 85 22.19 -3.70 -33.99
C ASN A 85 22.43 -2.32 -33.32
N PRO A 86 23.07 -2.26 -32.14
CA PRO A 86 23.58 -3.37 -31.32
C PRO A 86 22.46 -4.21 -30.70
N THR A 87 22.73 -5.46 -30.31
CA THR A 87 21.72 -6.36 -29.72
C THR A 87 21.03 -5.73 -28.51
N ILE A 88 19.76 -6.08 -28.27
CA ILE A 88 19.00 -5.55 -27.14
C ILE A 88 19.63 -6.04 -25.83
N SER A 89 20.10 -5.10 -25.00
CA SER A 89 20.70 -5.39 -23.69
C SER A 89 19.66 -5.80 -22.65
N GLY A 90 20.08 -6.49 -21.59
CA GLY A 90 19.22 -6.83 -20.44
C GLY A 90 18.60 -5.58 -19.81
N LYS A 91 19.40 -4.51 -19.63
CA LYS A 91 18.95 -3.20 -19.13
C LYS A 91 17.83 -2.60 -19.98
N THR A 92 17.97 -2.67 -21.30
CA THR A 92 16.92 -2.19 -22.22
C THR A 92 15.62 -2.99 -22.02
N ARG A 93 15.72 -4.32 -21.87
CA ARG A 93 14.53 -5.17 -21.64
C ARG A 93 13.85 -4.85 -20.33
N GLU A 94 14.60 -4.70 -19.24
CA GLU A 94 14.09 -4.30 -17.92
C GLU A 94 13.36 -2.96 -17.98
N LEU A 95 13.93 -1.99 -18.72
CA LEU A 95 13.26 -0.71 -18.95
C LEU A 95 11.91 -0.90 -19.65
N PHE A 96 11.83 -1.64 -20.76
CA PHE A 96 10.56 -1.87 -21.46
C PHE A 96 9.57 -2.66 -20.60
N ARG A 97 10.03 -3.61 -19.76
CA ARG A 97 9.20 -4.30 -18.77
C ARG A 97 8.61 -3.32 -17.75
N SER A 98 9.43 -2.44 -17.17
CA SER A 98 8.97 -1.40 -16.22
C SER A 98 7.97 -0.43 -16.87
N ARG A 99 8.22 -0.02 -18.12
CA ARG A 99 7.29 0.82 -18.90
C ARG A 99 5.97 0.08 -19.19
N LEU A 100 6.02 -1.22 -19.50
CA LEU A 100 4.82 -2.03 -19.68
C LEU A 100 3.96 -2.10 -18.42
N MET A 101 4.59 -2.35 -17.26
CA MET A 101 3.89 -2.39 -15.97
C MET A 101 3.26 -1.03 -15.64
N SER A 102 3.96 0.06 -15.94
CA SER A 102 3.46 1.43 -15.81
C SER A 102 2.27 1.71 -16.74
N SER A 103 2.30 1.22 -17.98
CA SER A 103 1.20 1.32 -18.93
C SER A 103 -0.03 0.55 -18.44
N PHE A 104 0.13 -0.67 -17.93
CA PHE A 104 -0.97 -1.42 -17.34
C PHE A 104 -1.56 -0.72 -16.12
N ALA A 105 -0.71 -0.20 -15.23
CA ALA A 105 -1.18 0.54 -14.05
C ALA A 105 -1.99 1.77 -14.45
N TYR A 106 -1.59 2.49 -15.51
CA TYR A 106 -2.37 3.63 -16.02
C TYR A 106 -3.72 3.19 -16.60
N LEU A 107 -3.74 2.15 -17.44
CA LEU A 107 -4.96 1.70 -18.13
C LEU A 107 -5.98 1.10 -17.16
N LEU A 108 -5.54 0.44 -16.09
CA LEU A 108 -6.39 -0.13 -15.05
C LEU A 108 -7.03 0.92 -14.12
N THR A 109 -6.93 2.22 -14.45
CA THR A 109 -7.70 3.27 -13.75
C THR A 109 -9.19 3.19 -14.09
N ASP A 110 -9.54 2.60 -15.23
CA ASP A 110 -10.91 2.42 -15.69
C ASP A 110 -11.23 0.92 -15.83
N LEU A 111 -12.28 0.48 -15.12
CA LEU A 111 -12.66 -0.93 -14.96
C LEU A 111 -13.03 -1.61 -16.30
N GLU A 112 -13.20 -0.85 -17.39
CA GLU A 112 -13.47 -1.38 -18.73
C GLU A 112 -12.20 -1.79 -19.51
N GLN A 113 -10.99 -1.46 -19.01
CA GLN A 113 -9.74 -1.56 -19.77
C GLN A 113 -8.85 -2.76 -19.37
N TYR A 114 -9.32 -3.68 -18.52
CA TYR A 114 -8.58 -4.90 -18.17
C TYR A 114 -8.27 -5.81 -19.38
N SER A 115 -9.01 -5.65 -20.48
CA SER A 115 -8.82 -6.44 -21.70
C SER A 115 -7.42 -6.23 -22.31
N TYR A 116 -6.79 -5.07 -22.16
CA TYR A 116 -5.48 -4.81 -22.76
C TYR A 116 -4.42 -5.81 -22.29
N ALA A 117 -4.30 -6.05 -20.98
CA ALA A 117 -3.32 -7.00 -20.45
C ALA A 117 -3.63 -8.44 -20.91
N CYS A 118 -4.91 -8.82 -20.89
CA CYS A 118 -5.38 -10.15 -21.29
C CYS A 118 -5.17 -10.41 -22.79
N ASP A 119 -5.47 -9.44 -23.63
CA ASP A 119 -5.36 -9.50 -25.08
C ASP A 119 -3.89 -9.52 -25.50
N LEU A 120 -3.06 -8.70 -24.86
CA LEU A 120 -1.61 -8.64 -25.10
C LEU A 120 -0.95 -9.98 -24.78
N TRP A 121 -1.26 -10.55 -23.61
CA TRP A 121 -0.80 -11.89 -23.23
C TRP A 121 -1.14 -12.96 -24.28
N LYS A 122 -2.38 -12.96 -24.77
CA LYS A 122 -2.83 -13.95 -25.76
C LYS A 122 -2.07 -13.86 -27.08
N LYS A 123 -1.69 -12.64 -27.49
CA LYS A 123 -1.00 -12.36 -28.76
C LYS A 123 0.51 -12.60 -28.70
N ILE A 124 1.16 -12.26 -27.60
CA ILE A 124 2.62 -12.30 -27.51
C ILE A 124 3.11 -13.75 -27.31
N LYS A 125 4.17 -14.10 -28.06
CA LYS A 125 4.93 -15.33 -27.89
C LYS A 125 6.35 -14.96 -27.46
N PRO A 126 6.63 -14.91 -26.15
CA PRO A 126 7.96 -14.59 -25.65
C PRO A 126 8.97 -15.61 -26.18
N SER A 127 10.00 -15.11 -26.83
CA SER A 127 11.10 -15.90 -27.38
C SER A 127 12.41 -15.65 -26.65
N ALA A 128 12.43 -14.62 -25.80
CA ALA A 128 13.63 -14.12 -25.15
C ALA A 128 13.77 -14.55 -23.68
N VAL A 129 12.77 -15.26 -23.13
CA VAL A 129 12.72 -15.80 -21.77
C VAL A 129 12.34 -17.28 -21.87
N GLU A 130 13.09 -18.17 -21.21
CA GLU A 130 12.82 -19.62 -21.23
C GLU A 130 11.49 -19.94 -20.54
N MET A 131 10.72 -20.86 -21.14
CA MET A 131 9.36 -21.17 -20.70
C MET A 131 9.36 -22.25 -19.61
N ASP A 132 8.82 -21.92 -18.43
CA ASP A 132 8.45 -22.93 -17.43
C ASP A 132 7.08 -23.56 -17.77
N SER A 133 6.91 -24.81 -17.33
CA SER A 133 5.75 -25.68 -17.61
C SER A 133 4.42 -25.12 -17.08
N GLY A 134 4.42 -24.29 -16.04
CA GLY A 134 3.22 -23.66 -15.46
C GLY A 134 2.47 -22.70 -16.40
N ILE A 135 3.16 -22.10 -17.37
CA ILE A 135 2.61 -21.09 -18.28
C ILE A 135 1.58 -21.67 -19.28
N LYS A 136 1.71 -22.96 -19.63
CA LYS A 136 0.84 -23.60 -20.65
C LYS A 136 -0.60 -23.80 -20.15
N ASN A 137 -0.81 -23.92 -18.85
CA ASN A 137 -2.14 -24.16 -18.26
C ASN A 137 -2.95 -22.87 -18.07
N ALA A 138 -2.31 -21.76 -17.69
CA ALA A 138 -2.97 -20.46 -17.49
C ALA A 138 -3.63 -19.90 -18.77
N LYS A 139 -3.17 -20.33 -19.96
CA LYS A 139 -3.69 -19.87 -21.26
C LYS A 139 -5.14 -20.29 -21.56
N LYS A 140 -5.69 -21.30 -20.88
CA LYS A 140 -6.99 -21.92 -21.21
C LYS A 140 -8.18 -21.49 -20.34
N ASN A 141 -7.95 -20.83 -19.20
CA ASN A 141 -8.92 -20.80 -18.09
C ASN A 141 -9.25 -19.37 -17.60
N ALA A 142 -9.56 -18.45 -18.49
CA ALA A 142 -9.70 -17.03 -18.15
C ALA A 142 -11.15 -16.54 -18.24
N ASP A 143 -11.89 -16.59 -17.12
CA ASP A 143 -13.03 -15.68 -16.89
C ASP A 143 -12.50 -14.26 -16.67
N SER A 144 -13.22 -13.23 -17.12
CA SER A 144 -12.72 -11.85 -17.28
C SER A 144 -11.99 -11.25 -16.07
N THR A 145 -12.39 -11.59 -14.84
CA THR A 145 -11.78 -11.07 -13.61
C THR A 145 -10.45 -11.76 -13.27
N LEU A 146 -10.43 -13.09 -13.22
CA LEU A 146 -9.23 -13.86 -12.93
C LEU A 146 -8.24 -13.83 -14.10
N ALA A 147 -8.74 -13.62 -15.33
CA ALA A 147 -7.92 -13.40 -16.52
C ALA A 147 -6.87 -12.30 -16.31
N LEU A 148 -7.26 -11.21 -15.65
CA LEU A 148 -6.36 -10.09 -15.37
C LEU A 148 -5.28 -10.51 -14.37
N LEU A 149 -5.68 -11.19 -13.29
CA LEU A 149 -4.76 -11.67 -12.26
C LEU A 149 -3.74 -12.64 -12.86
N TYR A 150 -4.19 -13.64 -13.63
CA TYR A 150 -3.33 -14.53 -14.40
C TYR A 150 -2.38 -13.77 -15.32
N SER A 151 -2.90 -12.82 -16.10
CA SER A 151 -2.08 -12.07 -17.06
C SER A 151 -0.95 -11.33 -16.36
N VAL A 152 -1.24 -10.69 -15.22
CA VAL A 152 -0.24 -9.95 -14.44
C VAL A 152 0.76 -10.89 -13.78
N THR A 153 0.31 -11.97 -13.14
CA THR A 153 1.21 -12.98 -12.53
C THR A 153 2.12 -13.64 -13.55
N ILE A 154 1.67 -13.86 -14.79
CA ILE A 154 2.56 -14.42 -15.81
C ILE A 154 3.57 -13.37 -16.32
N PHE A 155 3.20 -12.09 -16.39
CA PHE A 155 4.19 -11.03 -16.67
C PHE A 155 5.22 -10.93 -15.54
N GLN A 156 4.82 -11.10 -14.28
CA GLN A 156 5.73 -11.20 -13.14
C GLN A 156 6.70 -12.38 -13.28
N LEU A 157 6.20 -13.54 -13.70
CA LEU A 157 7.03 -14.71 -13.99
C LEU A 157 8.07 -14.43 -15.09
N TYR A 158 7.68 -13.76 -16.18
CA TYR A 158 8.65 -13.37 -17.21
C TYR A 158 9.66 -12.32 -16.79
N ASN A 159 9.34 -11.54 -15.77
CA ASN A 159 10.28 -10.61 -15.16
C ASN A 159 11.25 -11.33 -14.21
N GLY A 160 11.05 -12.62 -13.94
CA GLY A 160 11.91 -13.42 -13.06
C GLY A 160 11.57 -13.25 -11.57
N GLU A 161 10.36 -12.81 -11.21
CA GLU A 161 9.96 -12.79 -9.81
C GLU A 161 9.85 -14.23 -9.27
N PRO A 162 10.58 -14.58 -8.19
CA PRO A 162 10.67 -15.96 -7.70
C PRO A 162 9.33 -16.51 -7.20
N GLU A 163 8.53 -15.65 -6.56
CA GLU A 163 7.22 -16.01 -6.00
C GLU A 163 6.11 -16.18 -7.05
N ALA A 164 6.34 -15.74 -8.30
CA ALA A 164 5.29 -15.71 -9.32
C ALA A 164 4.73 -17.11 -9.66
N VAL A 165 5.55 -18.16 -9.53
CA VAL A 165 5.12 -19.55 -9.73
C VAL A 165 4.18 -20.00 -8.62
N SER A 166 4.50 -19.68 -7.35
CA SER A 166 3.63 -20.02 -6.20
C SER A 166 2.28 -19.32 -6.33
N CYS A 167 2.30 -18.01 -6.59
CA CYS A 167 1.08 -17.22 -6.80
C CYS A 167 0.22 -17.78 -7.95
N LEU A 168 0.84 -18.30 -9.02
CA LEU A 168 0.10 -18.88 -10.14
C LEU A 168 -0.56 -20.22 -9.78
N ASN A 169 0.09 -21.04 -8.94
CA ASN A 169 -0.48 -22.29 -8.45
C ASN A 169 -1.63 -22.05 -7.47
N GLU A 170 -1.48 -21.11 -6.54
CA GLU A 170 -2.55 -20.67 -5.62
C GLU A 170 -3.75 -20.12 -6.40
N LEU A 171 -3.49 -19.35 -7.45
CA LEU A 171 -4.52 -18.82 -8.34
C LEU A 171 -5.24 -19.91 -9.14
N ASP A 172 -4.53 -20.95 -9.60
CA ASP A 172 -5.15 -22.10 -10.27
C ASP A 172 -6.04 -22.90 -9.32
N LEU A 173 -5.59 -23.10 -8.07
CA LEU A 173 -6.40 -23.72 -7.04
C LEU A 173 -7.67 -22.90 -6.75
N CYS A 174 -7.54 -21.58 -6.60
CA CYS A 174 -8.68 -20.68 -6.43
C CYS A 174 -9.65 -20.77 -7.61
N TYR A 175 -9.16 -20.80 -8.85
CA TYR A 175 -10.00 -20.90 -10.04
C TYR A 175 -10.75 -22.24 -10.13
N GLN A 176 -10.06 -23.35 -9.85
CA GLN A 176 -10.69 -24.67 -9.87
C GLN A 176 -11.82 -24.80 -8.83
N ASN A 177 -11.64 -24.19 -7.67
CA ASN A 177 -12.58 -24.27 -6.56
C ASN A 177 -13.73 -23.25 -6.68
N LEU A 178 -13.44 -21.97 -6.92
CA LEU A 178 -14.46 -20.90 -7.00
C LEU A 178 -15.28 -20.94 -8.29
N VAL A 179 -14.63 -21.18 -9.44
CA VAL A 179 -15.29 -21.05 -10.75
C VAL A 179 -15.78 -22.39 -11.25
N ARG A 180 -14.93 -23.42 -11.20
CA ARG A 180 -15.29 -24.73 -11.76
C ARG A 180 -16.06 -25.63 -10.79
N LYS A 181 -16.16 -25.27 -9.50
CA LYS A 181 -16.81 -26.05 -8.44
C LYS A 181 -16.46 -27.54 -8.53
N LYS A 182 -15.19 -27.86 -8.83
CA LYS A 182 -14.77 -29.21 -9.23
C LYS A 182 -14.09 -30.02 -8.12
N ALA A 183 -13.77 -29.43 -6.97
CA ALA A 183 -13.06 -30.11 -5.90
C ALA A 183 -13.92 -30.25 -4.64
N GLU A 184 -13.83 -31.42 -4.00
CA GLU A 184 -14.40 -31.76 -2.68
C GLU A 184 -13.63 -31.10 -1.51
N ILE A 185 -13.04 -29.92 -1.72
CA ILE A 185 -12.37 -29.14 -0.67
C ILE A 185 -13.45 -28.23 -0.07
N SER A 186 -13.57 -28.23 1.25
CA SER A 186 -14.54 -27.43 2.02
C SER A 186 -14.68 -26.03 1.42
N GLU A 187 -15.87 -25.68 0.92
CA GLU A 187 -16.18 -24.41 0.24
C GLU A 187 -15.78 -23.17 1.09
N THR A 188 -15.51 -23.35 2.38
CA THR A 188 -15.20 -22.31 3.36
C THR A 188 -13.79 -21.70 3.23
N GLN A 189 -12.75 -22.45 2.83
CA GLN A 189 -11.36 -21.94 2.86
C GLN A 189 -10.88 -21.34 1.52
N THR A 190 -11.58 -21.58 0.42
CA THR A 190 -11.17 -21.07 -0.89
C THR A 190 -11.16 -19.53 -0.99
N PRO A 191 -12.18 -18.79 -0.48
CA PRO A 191 -12.13 -17.33 -0.54
C PRO A 191 -11.06 -16.74 0.39
N GLU A 192 -10.69 -17.43 1.47
CA GLU A 192 -9.61 -17.03 2.38
C GLU A 192 -8.27 -17.08 1.68
N VAL A 193 -7.95 -18.19 0.99
CA VAL A 193 -6.71 -18.32 0.18
C VAL A 193 -6.61 -17.21 -0.88
N LEU A 194 -7.74 -16.86 -1.52
CA LEU A 194 -7.74 -15.76 -2.49
C LEU A 194 -7.43 -14.41 -1.81
N VAL A 195 -7.97 -14.15 -0.62
CA VAL A 195 -7.70 -12.91 0.13
C VAL A 195 -6.26 -12.87 0.62
N GLU A 196 -5.67 -13.99 1.06
CA GLU A 196 -4.24 -14.08 1.41
C GLU A 196 -3.35 -13.78 0.21
N LEU A 197 -3.65 -14.36 -0.96
CA LEU A 197 -2.96 -14.06 -2.21
C LEU A 197 -3.07 -12.56 -2.55
N LEU A 198 -4.27 -11.98 -2.42
CA LEU A 198 -4.49 -10.55 -2.64
C LEU A 198 -3.72 -9.68 -1.62
N LEU A 199 -3.63 -10.11 -0.36
CA LEU A 199 -2.85 -9.44 0.67
C LEU A 199 -1.35 -9.49 0.35
N SER A 200 -0.82 -10.62 -0.11
CA SER A 200 0.56 -10.74 -0.60
C SER A 200 0.82 -9.82 -1.80
N LEU A 201 -0.11 -9.72 -2.75
CA LEU A 201 0.06 -8.83 -3.90
C LEU A 201 -0.03 -7.34 -3.53
N VAL A 202 -0.87 -6.98 -2.56
CA VAL A 202 -1.04 -5.59 -2.12
C VAL A 202 0.06 -5.14 -1.16
N SER A 203 0.77 -6.08 -0.52
CA SER A 203 1.93 -5.81 0.32
C SER A 203 3.10 -5.25 -0.50
N LYS A 204 3.27 -5.76 -1.73
CA LYS A 204 4.27 -5.26 -2.71
C LYS A 204 4.01 -3.79 -3.09
N GLN A 205 5.07 -2.99 -3.19
CA GLN A 205 5.03 -1.56 -3.56
C GLN A 205 4.76 -1.34 -5.06
N SER A 206 3.69 -1.96 -5.59
CA SER A 206 3.32 -1.88 -7.02
C SER A 206 1.92 -1.30 -7.20
N LEU A 207 1.86 -0.16 -7.92
CA LEU A 207 0.59 0.47 -8.27
C LEU A 207 -0.29 -0.46 -9.13
N LEU A 208 0.33 -1.24 -10.01
CA LEU A 208 -0.38 -2.23 -10.82
C LEU A 208 -1.05 -3.28 -9.93
N LEU A 209 -0.28 -3.90 -9.05
CA LEU A 209 -0.79 -4.97 -8.18
C LEU A 209 -1.88 -4.45 -7.24
N ARG A 210 -1.73 -3.24 -6.70
CA ARG A 210 -2.78 -2.58 -5.92
C ARG A 210 -4.08 -2.42 -6.72
N LYS A 211 -4.02 -1.95 -7.97
CA LYS A 211 -5.20 -1.79 -8.83
C LYS A 211 -5.84 -3.12 -9.21
N VAL A 212 -5.03 -4.12 -9.54
CA VAL A 212 -5.49 -5.48 -9.85
C VAL A 212 -6.19 -6.09 -8.62
N THR A 213 -5.60 -5.93 -7.44
CA THR A 213 -6.16 -6.43 -6.17
C THR A 213 -7.52 -5.80 -5.89
N GLN A 214 -7.65 -4.46 -6.03
CA GLN A 214 -8.94 -3.77 -5.88
C GLN A 214 -9.98 -4.25 -6.90
N PHE A 215 -9.58 -4.51 -8.14
CA PHE A 215 -10.46 -5.01 -9.19
C PHE A 215 -10.99 -6.42 -8.87
N VAL A 216 -10.07 -7.34 -8.56
CA VAL A 216 -10.39 -8.73 -8.23
C VAL A 216 -11.25 -8.75 -6.96
N PHE A 217 -10.81 -8.11 -5.88
CA PHE A 217 -11.57 -8.01 -4.64
C PHE A 217 -12.99 -7.48 -4.87
N GLY A 218 -13.12 -6.39 -5.65
CA GLY A 218 -14.39 -5.79 -5.99
C GLY A 218 -15.36 -6.68 -6.78
N ALA A 219 -14.86 -7.68 -7.49
CA ALA A 219 -15.65 -8.67 -8.23
C ALA A 219 -16.01 -9.91 -7.38
N PHE A 220 -15.20 -10.22 -6.36
CA PHE A 220 -15.41 -11.37 -5.46
C PHE A 220 -16.10 -11.02 -4.14
N LEU A 221 -16.61 -9.78 -3.97
CA LEU A 221 -17.32 -9.33 -2.77
C LEU A 221 -18.49 -10.20 -2.33
N THR A 222 -19.11 -10.95 -3.24
CA THR A 222 -20.21 -11.88 -2.91
C THR A 222 -19.75 -13.17 -2.23
N HIS A 223 -18.45 -13.48 -2.29
CA HIS A 223 -17.84 -14.69 -1.75
C HIS A 223 -17.01 -14.44 -0.48
N ILE A 224 -16.95 -13.19 0.00
CA ILE A 224 -16.22 -12.83 1.21
C ILE A 224 -16.92 -13.40 2.45
N THR A 225 -16.18 -14.17 3.23
CA THR A 225 -16.60 -14.77 4.51
C THR A 225 -16.08 -13.96 5.69
N GLU A 226 -16.46 -14.35 6.92
CA GLU A 226 -15.93 -13.77 8.15
C GLU A 226 -14.41 -13.94 8.27
N GLY A 227 -13.89 -15.14 7.97
CA GLY A 227 -12.44 -15.40 7.96
C GLY A 227 -11.67 -14.49 7.01
N CYS A 228 -12.22 -14.18 5.82
CA CYS A 228 -11.62 -13.20 4.91
C CYS A 228 -11.50 -11.80 5.52
N LEU A 229 -12.48 -11.36 6.31
CA LEU A 229 -12.40 -10.07 7.00
C LEU A 229 -11.42 -10.12 8.16
N GLU A 230 -11.37 -11.23 8.90
CA GLU A 230 -10.39 -11.43 9.98
C GLU A 230 -8.96 -11.33 9.45
N LEU A 231 -8.65 -11.94 8.30
CA LEU A 231 -7.34 -11.81 7.67
C LEU A 231 -6.96 -10.33 7.41
N MET A 232 -7.90 -9.54 6.89
CA MET A 232 -7.67 -8.11 6.65
C MET A 232 -7.60 -7.29 7.93
N THR A 233 -8.37 -7.61 8.96
CA THR A 233 -8.39 -6.86 10.24
C THR A 233 -7.20 -7.21 11.12
N ASN A 234 -6.69 -8.44 11.05
CA ASN A 234 -5.47 -8.86 11.73
C ASN A 234 -4.26 -8.03 11.28
N VAL A 235 -4.14 -7.76 9.97
CA VAL A 235 -3.11 -6.84 9.44
C VAL A 235 -3.20 -5.44 10.06
N LEU A 236 -4.40 -4.95 10.38
CA LEU A 236 -4.58 -3.64 11.00
C LEU A 236 -4.14 -3.63 12.46
N ALA A 237 -4.25 -4.76 13.15
CA ALA A 237 -3.90 -4.93 14.56
C ALA A 237 -2.38 -4.95 14.81
N VAL A 238 -1.59 -5.41 13.84
CA VAL A 238 -0.13 -5.46 13.96
C VAL A 238 0.48 -4.07 14.19
N SER A 239 1.50 -3.96 15.03
CA SER A 239 2.09 -2.65 15.38
C SER A 239 2.85 -2.01 14.20
N GLU A 240 2.88 -0.67 14.14
CA GLU A 240 3.67 0.08 13.15
C GLU A 240 5.13 0.19 13.61
N SER A 241 5.82 -0.95 13.69
CA SER A 241 7.20 -1.07 14.18
C SER A 241 8.00 -2.06 13.33
N LEU A 242 9.30 -2.17 13.59
CA LEU A 242 10.16 -3.18 12.96
C LEU A 242 9.65 -4.60 13.25
N HIS A 243 9.28 -4.88 14.51
CA HIS A 243 8.68 -6.15 14.92
C HIS A 243 7.38 -6.46 14.15
N GLY A 244 6.52 -5.45 14.01
CA GLY A 244 5.28 -5.61 13.23
C GLY A 244 5.53 -5.79 11.73
N GLN A 245 6.65 -5.29 11.19
CA GLN A 245 7.04 -5.61 9.82
C GLN A 245 7.51 -7.07 9.72
N GLN A 246 8.36 -7.54 10.63
CA GLN A 246 8.83 -8.93 10.64
C GLN A 246 7.66 -9.91 10.77
N GLU A 247 6.69 -9.63 11.65
CA GLU A 247 5.47 -10.46 11.82
C GLU A 247 4.65 -10.58 10.52
N LEU A 248 4.61 -9.52 9.71
CA LEU A 248 3.81 -9.47 8.48
C LEU A 248 4.55 -9.97 7.22
N PHE A 249 5.88 -9.92 7.22
CA PHE A 249 6.69 -10.09 6.00
C PHE A 249 7.79 -11.15 6.11
N ASP A 250 8.32 -11.44 7.30
CA ASP A 250 9.46 -12.35 7.50
C ASP A 250 9.01 -13.69 8.11
N GLN A 251 8.12 -14.42 7.41
CA GLN A 251 7.80 -15.81 7.78
C GLN A 251 8.81 -16.84 7.25
N GLU A 252 9.86 -16.42 6.53
CA GLU A 252 10.92 -17.30 6.05
C GLU A 252 12.33 -16.69 6.24
N GLY A 253 12.87 -16.81 7.46
CA GLY A 253 14.33 -16.82 7.70
C GLY A 253 14.96 -15.55 8.29
N ASP A 254 14.93 -15.41 9.61
CA ASP A 254 16.12 -15.29 10.49
C ASP A 254 15.65 -14.95 11.92
N GLU A 255 15.55 -15.98 12.76
CA GLU A 255 15.44 -15.81 14.21
C GLU A 255 16.82 -15.37 14.77
N GLU A 256 17.17 -14.10 14.63
CA GLU A 256 18.12 -13.45 15.54
C GLU A 256 17.47 -12.20 16.12
N GLY A 257 16.78 -12.40 17.25
CA GLY A 257 16.24 -11.33 18.06
C GLY A 257 17.36 -10.64 18.86
N ASP A 258 17.57 -9.37 18.58
CA ASP A 258 18.24 -8.45 19.51
C ASP A 258 17.13 -7.60 20.18
N GLU A 259 16.74 -8.02 21.38
CA GLU A 259 15.88 -7.27 22.29
C GLU A 259 16.70 -6.13 22.91
N ASP A 260 16.57 -4.92 22.38
CA ASP A 260 16.89 -3.69 23.12
C ASP A 260 15.69 -2.75 23.04
N GLU A 261 14.68 -3.04 23.87
CA GLU A 261 13.66 -2.07 24.27
C GLU A 261 14.28 -1.07 25.26
N GLU A 262 14.70 0.10 24.77
CA GLU A 262 14.81 1.29 25.62
C GLU A 262 13.66 2.26 25.33
N ASP A 263 12.73 2.27 26.28
CA ASP A 263 11.74 3.30 26.55
C ASP A 263 12.45 4.60 26.98
N ASP A 264 12.25 5.72 26.27
CA ASP A 264 12.38 7.07 26.85
C ASP A 264 11.67 8.15 26.01
N ASP A 265 10.39 8.30 26.33
CA ASP A 265 9.77 9.50 26.88
C ASP A 265 9.79 10.88 26.16
N SER A 266 8.55 11.33 25.91
CA SER A 266 8.00 12.68 26.18
C SER A 266 8.29 13.94 25.33
N GLN A 267 7.16 14.44 24.80
CA GLN A 267 6.68 15.85 24.78
C GLN A 267 7.33 16.86 23.81
N GLU A 268 6.56 17.24 22.78
CA GLU A 268 6.11 18.64 22.65
C GLU A 268 4.94 18.76 21.67
N ILE A 269 3.78 19.18 22.19
CA ILE A 269 2.66 19.73 21.44
C ILE A 269 2.84 21.26 21.48
N PRO A 270 2.83 21.96 20.33
CA PRO A 270 2.32 23.31 20.34
C PRO A 270 1.05 23.44 19.49
N ASP A 271 0.09 24.12 20.10
CA ASP A 271 -1.25 24.44 19.63
C ASP A 271 -1.36 24.99 18.20
N MET A 272 -2.31 24.37 17.47
CA MET A 272 -3.42 24.98 16.75
C MET A 272 -3.26 26.41 16.19
N LYS A 273 -3.26 26.52 14.86
CA LYS A 273 -4.03 27.59 14.18
C LYS A 273 -4.72 27.07 12.92
N VAL A 274 -6.03 26.89 13.05
CA VAL A 274 -6.96 26.50 12.00
C VAL A 274 -7.10 27.60 10.95
N LYS A 275 -6.99 27.23 9.67
CA LYS A 275 -7.70 27.88 8.57
C LYS A 275 -8.26 26.80 7.62
N PRO A 276 -9.53 26.90 7.20
CA PRO A 276 -10.13 25.95 6.28
C PRO A 276 -9.70 26.31 4.85
N SER A 277 -9.32 25.33 4.03
CA SER A 277 -9.25 25.54 2.59
C SER A 277 -9.74 24.32 1.83
N SER A 278 -10.48 24.65 0.78
CA SER A 278 -11.30 23.85 -0.10
C SER A 278 -10.61 22.61 -0.66
N LEU A 279 -11.39 21.55 -0.72
CA LEU A 279 -11.22 20.40 -1.58
C LEU A 279 -11.28 20.87 -3.05
N GLU A 280 -10.16 20.83 -3.77
CA GLU A 280 -10.16 20.87 -5.24
C GLU A 280 -9.24 19.78 -5.80
N LEU A 281 -9.73 19.17 -6.87
CA LEU A 281 -9.21 17.99 -7.53
C LEU A 281 -7.75 18.16 -7.97
N MET A 282 -6.89 17.20 -7.59
CA MET A 282 -5.57 17.08 -8.19
C MET A 282 -5.66 16.33 -9.51
N THR A 283 -5.72 17.08 -10.60
CA THR A 283 -5.16 16.68 -11.90
C THR A 283 -3.64 16.86 -11.83
N ASP A 284 -2.93 15.75 -11.98
CA ASP A 284 -1.47 15.66 -11.87
C ASP A 284 -0.83 15.87 -13.26
N GLU A 285 -0.31 17.07 -13.52
CA GLU A 285 0.65 17.35 -14.58
C GLU A 285 1.90 18.02 -14.00
N GLN A 286 2.92 17.18 -13.79
CA GLN A 286 4.37 17.40 -13.93
C GLN A 286 4.94 18.84 -13.87
N LYS A 287 5.88 19.02 -12.94
CA LYS A 287 7.33 19.17 -13.25
C LYS A 287 8.12 19.24 -11.94
N ASN A 288 8.80 18.15 -11.58
CA ASN A 288 10.06 18.25 -10.85
C ASN A 288 11.05 17.30 -11.54
N VAL A 289 12.02 17.94 -12.17
CA VAL A 289 13.29 17.32 -12.53
C VAL A 289 14.06 17.30 -11.23
N ASP A 290 14.13 16.16 -10.57
CA ASP A 290 15.19 15.93 -9.59
C ASP A 290 16.05 14.78 -10.10
N SER A 291 17.29 15.16 -10.37
CA SER A 291 18.36 14.30 -10.83
C SER A 291 19.11 13.87 -9.59
N ASP A 292 18.55 12.95 -8.82
CA ASP A 292 19.29 12.30 -7.75
C ASP A 292 20.14 11.18 -8.34
N ASN A 293 21.41 11.55 -8.53
CA ASN A 293 22.52 10.66 -8.77
C ASN A 293 22.73 9.82 -7.50
N ASP A 294 22.32 8.56 -7.54
CA ASP A 294 22.67 7.54 -6.55
C ASP A 294 24.18 7.26 -6.58
N GLU A 295 24.97 8.14 -5.98
CA GLU A 295 26.27 7.78 -5.43
C GLU A 295 26.05 7.31 -4.00
N ILE A 296 26.05 5.99 -3.82
CA ILE A 296 26.27 5.34 -2.52
C ILE A 296 27.60 5.90 -2.02
N SER A 297 27.53 6.86 -1.10
CA SER A 297 28.71 7.45 -0.53
C SER A 297 29.40 6.40 0.35
N ASP A 298 30.55 5.91 -0.12
CA ASP A 298 31.59 5.24 0.68
C ASP A 298 32.15 6.14 1.82
N SER A 299 31.56 7.33 2.04
CA SER A 299 31.95 8.30 3.06
C SER A 299 31.91 7.75 4.49
N ASP A 300 31.02 6.80 4.81
CA ASP A 300 30.98 6.22 6.16
C ASP A 300 32.29 5.45 6.49
N GLY A 301 32.86 4.75 5.50
CA GLY A 301 34.10 3.99 5.68
C GLY A 301 35.30 4.91 5.86
N GLU A 302 35.36 5.98 5.06
CA GLU A 302 36.41 7.00 5.15
C GLU A 302 36.31 7.82 6.44
N GLU A 303 35.09 8.14 6.90
CA GLU A 303 34.87 8.92 8.11
C GLU A 303 35.22 8.12 9.37
N ILE A 304 34.87 6.83 9.42
CA ILE A 304 35.30 5.92 10.50
C ILE A 304 36.83 5.79 10.52
N GLN A 305 37.49 5.71 9.36
CA GLN A 305 38.96 5.67 9.29
C GLN A 305 39.60 6.98 9.77
N ARG A 306 39.03 8.14 9.43
CA ARG A 306 39.49 9.45 9.92
C ARG A 306 39.34 9.58 11.44
N LEU A 307 38.22 9.13 11.99
CA LEU A 307 37.97 9.14 13.44
C LEU A 307 38.93 8.19 14.19
N ASN A 308 39.20 7.00 13.63
CA ASN A 308 40.20 6.08 14.18
C ASN A 308 41.62 6.68 14.13
N ALA A 309 41.98 7.37 13.05
CA ALA A 309 43.27 8.07 12.94
C ALA A 309 43.38 9.24 13.95
N ALA A 310 42.28 9.97 14.18
CA ALA A 310 42.22 11.04 15.18
C ALA A 310 42.33 10.49 16.62
N LEU A 311 41.71 9.34 16.91
CA LEU A 311 41.86 8.61 18.18
C LEU A 311 43.29 8.11 18.41
N ALA A 312 43.91 7.51 17.39
CA ALA A 312 45.29 7.04 17.48
C ALA A 312 46.28 8.20 17.73
N THR A 313 46.02 9.36 17.12
CA THR A 313 46.81 10.58 17.31
C THR A 313 46.59 11.20 18.70
N THR A 314 45.37 11.15 19.24
CA THR A 314 45.06 11.72 20.56
C THR A 314 45.51 10.81 21.72
N LEU A 315 45.43 9.48 21.57
CA LEU A 315 45.97 8.53 22.55
C LEU A 315 47.49 8.34 22.44
N GLY A 316 48.15 8.96 21.46
CA GLY A 316 49.60 8.82 21.26
C GLY A 316 50.05 7.40 20.92
N THR A 317 49.17 6.57 20.35
CA THR A 317 49.41 5.13 20.11
C THR A 317 50.08 4.82 18.77
N ASN A 318 50.37 5.82 17.95
CA ASN A 318 51.26 5.66 16.80
C ASN A 318 52.73 5.67 17.25
N LEU A 319 53.14 4.60 17.91
CA LEU A 319 54.54 4.29 18.19
C LEU A 319 55.02 3.25 17.18
N ASP A 320 55.37 3.70 15.98
CA ASP A 320 56.41 3.03 15.21
C ASP A 320 57.75 3.36 15.90
N ASP A 321 58.19 2.41 16.70
CA ASP A 321 59.54 2.10 17.14
C ASP A 321 60.60 3.22 17.02
N SER A 322 60.52 4.21 17.92
CA SER A 322 61.65 5.10 18.20
C SER A 322 61.62 5.50 19.66
N GLU A 323 62.55 4.94 20.42
CA GLU A 323 62.77 5.21 21.83
C GLU A 323 62.87 6.72 22.13
N SER A 324 62.06 7.19 23.07
CA SER A 324 62.34 8.39 23.85
C SER A 324 61.64 8.26 25.20
N GLU A 325 62.42 7.88 26.21
CA GLU A 325 62.13 8.12 27.62
C GLU A 325 62.09 9.63 27.86
N ASP A 326 60.90 10.22 27.96
CA ASP A 326 60.68 11.41 28.78
C ASP A 326 59.26 11.36 29.35
N SER A 327 59.15 10.84 30.58
CA SER A 327 57.93 10.87 31.37
C SER A 327 57.68 12.30 31.86
N GLY A 328 57.19 13.16 30.96
CA GLY A 328 56.65 14.46 31.31
C GLY A 328 55.37 14.28 32.12
N ASP A 329 55.38 14.79 33.35
CA ASP A 329 54.23 14.84 34.26
C ASP A 329 53.06 15.57 33.57
N MET A 330 52.15 14.78 33.01
CA MET A 330 50.99 15.27 32.28
C MET A 330 50.15 16.10 33.24
N THR A 331 50.00 17.39 32.95
CA THR A 331 49.31 18.29 33.87
C THR A 331 47.82 17.92 33.95
N ASP A 332 47.21 18.07 35.13
CA ASP A 332 45.80 17.71 35.40
C ASP A 332 44.82 18.41 34.41
N SER A 333 45.21 19.59 33.90
CA SER A 333 44.47 20.33 32.87
C SER A 333 44.55 19.70 31.47
N GLU A 334 45.67 19.06 31.11
CA GLU A 334 45.80 18.32 29.84
C GLU A 334 45.03 17.00 29.89
N MET A 335 44.92 16.36 31.05
CA MET A 335 44.13 15.15 31.24
C MET A 335 42.62 15.40 31.04
N MET A 336 42.10 16.52 31.56
CA MET A 336 40.71 16.92 31.34
C MET A 336 40.41 17.33 29.88
N ALA A 337 41.40 17.94 29.19
CA ALA A 337 41.25 18.32 27.79
C ALA A 337 41.21 17.09 26.85
N LEU A 338 41.91 16.01 27.21
CA LEU A 338 41.81 14.71 26.53
C LEU A 338 40.49 14.01 26.79
N ASP A 339 39.98 14.03 28.03
CA ASP A 339 38.66 13.47 28.36
C ASP A 339 37.53 14.15 27.58
N SER A 340 37.56 15.48 27.47
CA SER A 340 36.57 16.26 26.70
C SER A 340 36.56 15.88 25.21
N LYS A 341 37.73 15.64 24.61
CA LYS A 341 37.86 15.20 23.22
C LYS A 341 37.45 13.74 23.04
N LEU A 342 37.72 12.88 24.02
CA LEU A 342 37.26 11.49 24.00
C LEU A 342 35.74 11.42 24.08
N VAL A 343 35.09 12.20 24.96
CA VAL A 343 33.63 12.29 25.03
C VAL A 343 33.03 12.77 23.72
N GLU A 344 33.64 13.76 23.06
CA GLU A 344 33.18 14.25 21.75
C GLU A 344 33.28 13.15 20.67
N ILE A 345 34.41 12.44 20.60
CA ILE A 345 34.62 11.34 19.65
C ILE A 345 33.69 10.14 19.94
N PHE A 346 33.49 9.78 21.21
CA PHE A 346 32.56 8.72 21.60
C PHE A 346 31.09 9.12 21.33
N SER A 347 30.73 10.40 21.51
CA SER A 347 29.39 10.91 21.17
C SER A 347 29.12 10.83 19.67
N GLN A 348 30.11 11.18 18.83
CA GLN A 348 30.02 11.07 17.39
C GLN A 348 29.95 9.59 16.94
N ARG A 349 30.73 8.70 17.57
CA ARG A 349 30.69 7.25 17.29
C ARG A 349 29.37 6.59 17.72
N GLN A 350 28.75 7.05 18.80
CA GLN A 350 27.44 6.55 19.26
C GLN A 350 26.29 7.03 18.34
N SER A 351 26.49 8.10 17.57
CA SER A 351 25.47 8.64 16.66
C SER A 351 25.40 7.92 15.29
N ALA A 352 26.50 7.34 14.81
CA ALA A 352 26.59 6.65 13.52
C ALA A 352 25.73 5.37 13.40
N PRO A 353 25.73 4.40 14.34
CA PRO A 353 24.85 3.23 14.27
C PRO A 353 23.37 3.60 14.49
N LYS A 354 23.08 4.61 15.33
CA LYS A 354 21.71 5.11 15.56
C LYS A 354 21.05 5.66 14.29
N SER A 355 21.81 6.22 13.35
CA SER A 355 21.29 6.74 12.08
C SER A 355 20.77 5.64 11.15
N LYS A 356 21.50 4.51 11.04
CA LYS A 356 21.09 3.37 10.21
C LYS A 356 19.88 2.64 10.79
N THR A 357 19.87 2.35 12.09
CA THR A 357 18.72 1.73 12.76
C THR A 357 17.47 2.63 12.71
N LYS A 358 17.64 3.96 12.87
CA LYS A 358 16.54 4.91 12.72
C LYS A 358 16.00 4.97 11.29
N LYS A 359 16.87 4.85 10.27
CA LYS A 359 16.47 4.78 8.86
C LYS A 359 15.67 3.51 8.58
N LEU A 360 16.16 2.35 9.03
CA LEU A 360 15.46 1.06 8.90
C LEU A 360 14.11 1.08 9.61
N ASN A 361 14.03 1.57 10.84
CA ASN A 361 12.77 1.71 11.57
C ASN A 361 11.78 2.66 10.86
N ARG A 362 12.27 3.70 10.19
CA ARG A 362 11.42 4.61 9.40
C ARG A 362 10.88 3.91 8.15
N GLU A 363 11.73 3.20 7.41
CA GLU A 363 11.35 2.45 6.22
C GLU A 363 10.37 1.31 6.58
N ALA A 364 10.63 0.60 7.67
CA ALA A 364 9.74 -0.42 8.23
C ALA A 364 8.36 0.14 8.55
N LYS A 365 8.33 1.25 9.29
CA LYS A 365 7.09 1.94 9.62
C LYS A 365 6.35 2.40 8.37
N GLU A 366 7.05 2.93 7.38
CA GLU A 366 6.47 3.38 6.12
C GLU A 366 5.87 2.20 5.34
N ASN A 367 6.56 1.06 5.27
CA ASN A 367 6.07 -0.16 4.62
C ASN A 367 4.80 -0.68 5.27
N VAL A 368 4.79 -0.84 6.60
CA VAL A 368 3.60 -1.28 7.36
C VAL A 368 2.45 -0.28 7.20
N THR A 369 2.74 1.02 7.30
CA THR A 369 1.73 2.09 7.13
C THR A 369 1.11 2.06 5.74
N ASN A 370 1.95 1.91 4.71
CA ASN A 370 1.50 1.81 3.33
C ASN A 370 0.66 0.56 3.10
N PHE A 371 1.06 -0.58 3.67
CA PHE A 371 0.31 -1.83 3.58
C PHE A 371 -1.07 -1.69 4.26
N LYS A 372 -1.12 -1.21 5.51
CA LYS A 372 -2.38 -0.92 6.21
C LYS A 372 -3.27 0.04 5.43
N SER A 373 -2.70 1.10 4.87
CA SER A 373 -3.44 2.05 4.04
C SER A 373 -4.09 1.36 2.84
N ARG A 374 -3.44 0.36 2.22
CA ARG A 374 -3.99 -0.36 1.07
C ARG A 374 -5.06 -1.37 1.49
N VAL A 375 -4.89 -2.02 2.64
CA VAL A 375 -5.92 -2.90 3.21
C VAL A 375 -7.17 -2.09 3.57
N LEU A 376 -7.01 -0.89 4.13
CA LEU A 376 -8.12 0.03 4.39
C LEU A 376 -8.90 0.39 3.12
N GLU A 377 -8.24 0.48 1.96
CA GLU A 377 -8.94 0.72 0.69
C GLU A 377 -9.76 -0.49 0.23
N LEU A 378 -9.31 -1.71 0.51
CA LEU A 378 -10.11 -2.92 0.27
C LEU A 378 -11.36 -2.89 1.17
N LEU A 379 -11.18 -2.59 2.46
CA LEU A 379 -12.28 -2.48 3.41
C LEU A 379 -13.26 -1.35 3.05
N GLU A 380 -12.76 -0.21 2.57
CA GLU A 380 -13.61 0.88 2.07
C GLU A 380 -14.46 0.41 0.87
N THR A 381 -13.87 -0.36 -0.05
CA THR A 381 -14.59 -0.94 -1.19
C THR A 381 -15.65 -1.95 -0.74
N PHE A 382 -15.35 -2.77 0.27
CA PHE A 382 -16.28 -3.72 0.87
C PHE A 382 -17.49 -2.99 1.46
N VAL A 383 -17.25 -2.03 2.35
CA VAL A 383 -18.29 -1.25 3.02
C VAL A 383 -19.19 -0.49 2.02
N LYS A 384 -18.62 0.09 0.96
CA LYS A 384 -19.40 0.82 -0.06
C LYS A 384 -20.39 -0.06 -0.81
N LYS A 385 -20.02 -1.31 -1.09
CA LYS A 385 -20.79 -2.22 -1.96
C LYS A 385 -21.62 -3.25 -1.18
N LYS A 386 -21.25 -3.55 0.07
CA LYS A 386 -21.85 -4.58 0.92
C LYS A 386 -22.28 -4.05 2.29
N ALA A 387 -22.75 -2.81 2.35
CA ALA A 387 -23.31 -2.21 3.57
C ALA A 387 -24.57 -2.92 4.09
N ASP A 388 -25.22 -3.72 3.25
CA ASP A 388 -26.41 -4.53 3.54
C ASP A 388 -26.10 -5.81 4.32
N CYS A 389 -24.84 -6.25 4.31
CA CYS A 389 -24.40 -7.47 4.95
C CYS A 389 -24.13 -7.26 6.43
N ASP A 390 -24.60 -8.20 7.27
CA ASP A 390 -24.33 -8.21 8.72
C ASP A 390 -22.83 -8.14 9.02
N LEU A 391 -22.04 -8.81 8.17
CA LEU A 391 -20.61 -8.93 8.28
C LEU A 391 -19.87 -7.57 8.26
N ALA A 392 -20.46 -6.52 7.69
CA ALA A 392 -19.88 -5.18 7.71
C ALA A 392 -19.78 -4.59 9.13
N PHE A 393 -20.61 -5.04 10.07
CA PHE A 393 -20.56 -4.57 11.46
C PHE A 393 -19.36 -5.13 12.23
N ASN A 394 -18.82 -6.28 11.83
CA ASN A 394 -17.60 -6.85 12.42
C ASN A 394 -16.37 -5.97 12.17
N LEU A 395 -16.43 -5.05 11.18
CA LEU A 395 -15.36 -4.08 10.90
C LEU A 395 -15.32 -2.90 11.88
N ILE A 396 -16.41 -2.65 12.62
CA ILE A 396 -16.51 -1.46 13.48
C ILE A 396 -15.43 -1.48 14.57
N LEU A 397 -15.30 -2.59 15.31
CA LEU A 397 -14.33 -2.70 16.42
C LEU A 397 -12.87 -2.65 15.93
N PRO A 398 -12.45 -3.40 14.89
CA PRO A 398 -11.10 -3.30 14.34
C PRO A 398 -10.74 -1.88 13.87
N LEU A 399 -11.66 -1.17 13.22
CA LEU A 399 -11.42 0.20 12.77
C LEU A 399 -11.27 1.18 13.94
N LEU A 400 -12.08 1.04 15.00
CA LEU A 400 -11.95 1.86 16.21
C LEU A 400 -10.62 1.60 16.94
N ARG A 401 -10.25 0.32 17.10
CA ARG A 401 -8.96 -0.06 17.68
C ARG A 401 -7.80 0.51 16.86
N LEU A 402 -7.89 0.50 15.54
CA LEU A 402 -6.89 1.14 14.68
C LEU A 402 -6.79 2.64 14.92
N VAL A 403 -7.91 3.37 15.03
CA VAL A 403 -7.91 4.82 15.34
C VAL A 403 -7.21 5.11 16.66
N ARG A 404 -7.34 4.23 17.65
CA ARG A 404 -6.71 4.38 18.98
C ARG A 404 -5.22 3.98 19.00
N THR A 405 -4.86 2.91 18.30
CA THR A 405 -3.51 2.30 18.39
C THR A 405 -2.51 2.86 17.37
N THR A 406 -2.98 3.41 16.26
CA THR A 406 -2.09 3.94 15.22
C THR A 406 -1.37 5.20 15.71
N LYS A 407 -0.06 5.26 15.43
CA LYS A 407 0.73 6.49 15.61
C LYS A 407 0.63 7.40 14.37
N THR A 408 -0.02 6.94 13.30
CA THR A 408 -0.09 7.62 12.01
C THR A 408 -1.47 8.27 11.82
N ARG A 409 -1.50 9.61 11.88
CA ARG A 409 -2.73 10.40 11.74
C ARG A 409 -3.52 10.08 10.46
N ALA A 410 -2.84 9.86 9.34
CA ALA A 410 -3.49 9.54 8.06
C ALA A 410 -4.27 8.21 8.10
N LEU A 411 -3.78 7.21 8.84
CA LEU A 411 -4.49 5.93 9.00
C LEU A 411 -5.73 6.10 9.89
N ALA A 412 -5.62 6.85 10.98
CA ALA A 412 -6.76 7.18 11.84
C ALA A 412 -7.86 7.94 11.08
N GLU A 413 -7.47 8.93 10.27
CA GLU A 413 -8.42 9.70 9.44
C GLU A 413 -9.08 8.82 8.36
N LYS A 414 -8.33 7.91 7.72
CA LYS A 414 -8.90 6.93 6.77
C LYS A 414 -9.88 5.97 7.44
N ALA A 415 -9.52 5.40 8.60
CA ALA A 415 -10.41 4.51 9.35
C ALA A 415 -11.71 5.23 9.77
N HIS A 416 -11.60 6.46 10.26
CA HIS A 416 -12.77 7.30 10.56
C HIS A 416 -13.61 7.59 9.31
N SER A 417 -12.98 7.90 8.19
CA SER A 417 -13.66 8.10 6.90
C SER A 417 -14.44 6.86 6.46
N ILE A 418 -13.88 5.66 6.63
CA ILE A 418 -14.55 4.39 6.31
C ILE A 418 -15.80 4.20 7.18
N LEU A 419 -15.73 4.49 8.48
CA LEU A 419 -16.91 4.45 9.37
C LEU A 419 -17.99 5.44 8.90
N HIS A 420 -17.59 6.64 8.48
CA HIS A 420 -18.54 7.63 7.95
C HIS A 420 -19.17 7.18 6.62
N VAL A 421 -18.37 6.61 5.71
CA VAL A 421 -18.85 6.01 4.46
C VAL A 421 -19.82 4.87 4.75
N PHE A 422 -19.52 4.02 5.74
CA PHE A 422 -20.42 2.95 6.17
C PHE A 422 -21.76 3.50 6.65
N SER A 423 -21.73 4.48 7.55
CA SER A 423 -22.94 5.12 8.08
C SER A 423 -23.82 5.70 6.97
N LYS A 424 -23.20 6.39 6.00
CA LYS A 424 -23.92 6.95 4.85
C LYS A 424 -24.51 5.87 3.96
N ALA A 425 -23.72 4.84 3.61
CA ALA A 425 -24.17 3.73 2.78
C ALA A 425 -25.33 2.99 3.45
N TYR A 426 -25.19 2.64 4.73
CA TYR A 426 -26.20 1.96 5.53
C TYR A 426 -27.52 2.74 5.60
N ARG A 427 -27.46 4.06 5.85
CA ARG A 427 -28.66 4.92 5.88
C ARG A 427 -29.39 4.97 4.54
N SER A 428 -28.66 4.86 3.43
CA SER A 428 -29.24 4.89 2.08
C SER A 428 -29.90 3.57 1.65
N LEU A 429 -29.71 2.48 2.41
CA LEU A 429 -30.31 1.19 2.10
C LEU A 429 -31.83 1.22 2.27
N GLN A 430 -32.53 0.69 1.25
CA GLN A 430 -33.98 0.51 1.25
C GLN A 430 -34.41 -0.81 1.91
N THR A 431 -33.59 -1.84 1.79
CA THR A 431 -33.79 -3.15 2.43
C THR A 431 -32.51 -3.51 3.18
N VAL A 432 -32.66 -4.07 4.37
CA VAL A 432 -31.54 -4.49 5.21
C VAL A 432 -31.81 -5.92 5.66
N SER A 433 -30.77 -6.74 5.72
CA SER A 433 -30.86 -8.04 6.38
C SER A 433 -31.35 -7.83 7.82
N THR A 434 -32.06 -8.80 8.39
CA THR A 434 -32.52 -8.71 9.79
C THR A 434 -31.40 -9.18 10.71
N PRO A 435 -30.65 -8.28 11.38
CA PRO A 435 -29.57 -8.72 12.25
C PRO A 435 -30.14 -9.30 13.54
N ASN A 436 -29.35 -10.13 14.23
CA ASN A 436 -29.67 -10.59 15.56
C ASN A 436 -29.60 -9.40 16.56
N PRO A 437 -30.71 -8.99 17.19
CA PRO A 437 -30.71 -7.81 18.06
C PRO A 437 -29.78 -7.98 19.28
N THR A 438 -29.63 -9.20 19.79
CA THR A 438 -28.76 -9.48 20.95
C THR A 438 -27.29 -9.28 20.62
N GLU A 439 -26.85 -9.74 19.45
CA GLU A 439 -25.47 -9.55 18.98
C GLU A 439 -25.18 -8.07 18.70
N ARG A 440 -26.17 -7.33 18.18
CA ARG A 440 -26.06 -5.88 17.94
C ARG A 440 -25.96 -5.08 19.24
N LEU A 441 -26.73 -5.44 20.26
CA LEU A 441 -26.61 -4.82 21.58
C LEU A 441 -25.24 -5.15 22.22
N ALA A 442 -24.78 -6.40 22.14
CA ALA A 442 -23.46 -6.78 22.62
C ALA A 442 -22.32 -6.06 21.88
N LEU A 443 -22.47 -5.82 20.58
CA LEU A 443 -21.53 -5.00 19.81
C LEU A 443 -21.52 -3.55 20.28
N LEU A 444 -22.71 -2.98 20.57
CA LEU A 444 -22.82 -1.63 21.11
C LEU A 444 -22.12 -1.53 22.48
N ASP A 445 -22.32 -2.49 23.37
CA ASP A 445 -21.63 -2.54 24.66
C ASP A 445 -20.10 -2.56 24.49
N LYS A 446 -19.59 -3.41 23.58
CA LYS A 446 -18.14 -3.46 23.28
C LYS A 446 -17.61 -2.12 22.76
N ILE A 447 -18.37 -1.40 21.94
CA ILE A 447 -17.98 -0.06 21.46
C ILE A 447 -17.91 0.92 22.64
N HIS A 448 -18.90 0.89 23.54
CA HIS A 448 -18.95 1.77 24.71
C HIS A 448 -17.85 1.47 25.74
N ASP A 449 -17.44 0.21 25.88
CA ASP A 449 -16.28 -0.16 26.67
C ASP A 449 -14.98 0.34 26.03
N GLU A 450 -14.84 0.28 24.70
CA GLU A 450 -13.68 0.83 23.99
C GLU A 450 -13.64 2.37 24.08
N VAL A 451 -14.79 3.06 24.04
CA VAL A 451 -14.91 4.52 24.25
C VAL A 451 -14.35 4.96 25.60
N ALA A 452 -14.42 4.10 26.63
CA ALA A 452 -13.94 4.43 27.96
C ALA A 452 -12.40 4.50 28.05
N THR A 453 -11.68 4.04 27.04
CA THR A 453 -10.21 3.85 27.09
C THR A 453 -9.40 5.08 26.69
N ASP A 454 -9.89 5.91 25.76
CA ASP A 454 -9.14 7.05 25.19
C ASP A 454 -9.99 8.33 25.09
N HIS A 455 -9.37 9.45 25.52
CA HIS A 455 -9.94 10.79 25.58
C HIS A 455 -9.64 11.63 24.35
N SER A 456 -8.97 11.09 23.33
CA SER A 456 -8.74 11.79 22.07
C SER A 456 -10.05 12.24 21.41
N HIS A 457 -10.12 13.51 21.02
CA HIS A 457 -11.29 14.08 20.35
C HIS A 457 -11.61 13.34 19.03
N ALA A 458 -10.57 12.97 18.27
CA ALA A 458 -10.72 12.24 17.02
C ALA A 458 -11.30 10.84 17.25
N PHE A 459 -10.83 10.14 18.30
CA PHE A 459 -11.33 8.83 18.69
C PHE A 459 -12.78 8.89 19.21
N CYS A 460 -13.13 9.88 20.03
CA CYS A 460 -14.50 10.08 20.51
C CYS A 460 -15.49 10.30 19.35
N LYS A 461 -15.09 11.09 18.35
CA LYS A 461 -15.90 11.32 17.14
C LYS A 461 -16.05 10.05 16.29
N ALA A 462 -14.98 9.29 16.11
CA ALA A 462 -15.03 8.02 15.40
C ALA A 462 -15.92 7.00 16.11
N SER A 463 -15.80 6.91 17.43
CA SER A 463 -16.59 6.01 18.26
C SER A 463 -18.08 6.38 18.29
N SER A 464 -18.40 7.67 18.27
CA SER A 464 -19.77 8.13 18.11
C SER A 464 -20.35 7.77 16.74
N THR A 465 -19.58 7.96 15.67
CA THR A 465 -20.00 7.52 14.34
C THR A 465 -20.26 6.02 14.31
N ALA A 466 -19.38 5.22 14.91
CA ALA A 466 -19.52 3.78 15.04
C ALA A 466 -20.76 3.36 15.85
N SER A 467 -20.97 3.92 17.03
CA SER A 467 -22.11 3.59 17.88
C SER A 467 -23.43 3.95 17.19
N LEU A 468 -23.52 5.12 16.54
CA LEU A 468 -24.72 5.55 15.83
C LEU A 468 -25.08 4.66 14.63
N ILE A 469 -24.13 3.97 14.01
CA ILE A 469 -24.41 2.97 12.97
C ILE A 469 -25.16 1.78 13.57
N VAL A 470 -24.67 1.25 14.70
CA VAL A 470 -25.31 0.13 15.42
C VAL A 470 -26.69 0.54 15.94
N VAL A 471 -26.81 1.72 16.51
CA VAL A 471 -28.10 2.25 16.97
C VAL A 471 -29.09 2.43 15.81
N SER A 472 -28.64 2.96 14.68
CA SER A 472 -29.49 3.07 13.48
C SER A 472 -29.92 1.71 12.94
N SER A 473 -29.12 0.66 13.18
CA SER A 473 -29.47 -0.72 12.83
C SER A 473 -30.56 -1.28 13.74
N LEU A 474 -30.41 -1.14 15.05
CA LEU A 474 -31.40 -1.54 16.05
C LEU A 474 -32.72 -0.77 15.90
N TYR A 475 -32.67 0.53 15.63
CA TYR A 475 -33.87 1.35 15.43
C TYR A 475 -34.68 0.94 14.20
N ARG A 476 -34.01 0.53 13.12
CA ARG A 476 -34.66 0.03 11.89
C ARG A 476 -35.34 -1.33 12.09
N LEU A 477 -34.87 -2.12 13.07
CA LEU A 477 -35.50 -3.38 13.46
C LEU A 477 -36.79 -3.16 14.27
N ASP A 478 -36.68 -2.44 15.38
CA ASP A 478 -37.80 -2.06 16.25
C ASP A 478 -37.45 -0.77 17.00
N SER A 479 -38.37 0.19 16.99
CA SER A 479 -38.22 1.47 17.70
C SER A 479 -38.12 1.29 19.23
N LYS A 480 -38.53 0.14 19.76
CA LYS A 480 -38.43 -0.17 21.20
C LYS A 480 -36.99 -0.35 21.69
N PHE A 481 -36.06 -0.78 20.83
CA PHE A 481 -34.65 -0.94 21.20
C PHE A 481 -33.96 0.37 21.60
N VAL A 482 -34.58 1.53 21.33
CA VAL A 482 -34.09 2.84 21.81
C VAL A 482 -33.98 2.88 23.33
N ALA A 483 -34.87 2.18 24.06
CA ALA A 483 -34.79 2.13 25.52
C ALA A 483 -33.51 1.43 25.99
N ASP A 484 -33.17 0.29 25.38
CA ASP A 484 -31.96 -0.47 25.70
C ASP A 484 -30.70 0.32 25.34
N VAL A 485 -30.67 0.93 24.15
CA VAL A 485 -29.59 1.82 23.71
C VAL A 485 -29.40 2.99 24.68
N ALA A 486 -30.49 3.64 25.10
CA ALA A 486 -30.42 4.76 26.04
C ALA A 486 -29.85 4.34 27.41
N ASN A 487 -30.12 3.12 27.86
CA ASN A 487 -29.52 2.58 29.07
C ASN A 487 -27.99 2.44 28.94
N ILE A 488 -27.50 1.94 27.81
CA ILE A 488 -26.05 1.79 27.54
C ILE A 488 -25.35 3.16 27.53
N TYR A 489 -25.96 4.16 26.87
CA TYR A 489 -25.46 5.54 26.88
C TYR A 489 -25.46 6.15 28.28
N ARG A 490 -26.52 5.93 29.06
CA ARG A 490 -26.60 6.37 30.46
C ARG A 490 -25.48 5.75 31.29
N ASP A 491 -25.28 4.44 31.20
CA ASP A 491 -24.28 3.73 32.01
C ASP A 491 -22.86 4.21 31.66
N THR A 492 -22.60 4.50 30.39
CA THR A 492 -21.36 5.12 29.92
C THR A 492 -21.19 6.55 30.45
N GLN A 493 -22.27 7.34 30.47
CA GLN A 493 -22.26 8.70 31.03
C GLN A 493 -22.01 8.70 32.54
N VAL A 494 -22.58 7.74 33.27
CA VAL A 494 -22.31 7.54 34.71
C VAL A 494 -20.84 7.19 34.92
N LYS A 495 -20.28 6.24 34.16
CA LYS A 495 -18.85 5.90 34.21
C LYS A 495 -17.97 7.13 33.90
N TRP A 496 -18.37 7.99 32.96
CA TRP A 496 -17.66 9.22 32.63
C TRP A 496 -17.66 10.23 33.78
N ILE A 497 -18.81 10.50 34.39
CA ILE A 497 -18.93 11.43 35.53
C ILE A 497 -18.15 10.91 36.75
N MET A 498 -18.13 9.60 36.96
CA MET A 498 -17.37 8.95 38.03
C MET A 498 -15.86 8.90 37.76
N GLY A 499 -15.38 9.43 36.62
CA GLY A 499 -13.97 9.42 36.24
C GLY A 499 -13.43 8.06 35.80
N GLN A 500 -14.30 7.07 35.59
CA GLN A 500 -13.94 5.70 35.20
C GLN A 500 -13.87 5.51 33.68
N ALA A 501 -14.43 6.44 32.90
CA ALA A 501 -14.35 6.45 31.45
C ALA A 501 -13.67 7.73 30.95
N LYS A 502 -12.63 7.59 30.13
CA LYS A 502 -11.87 8.70 29.55
C LYS A 502 -12.51 9.21 28.26
N THR A 503 -13.77 9.66 28.29
CA THR A 503 -14.49 10.13 27.08
C THR A 503 -14.66 11.66 27.04
N GLN A 504 -15.15 12.20 25.92
CA GLN A 504 -15.45 13.62 25.73
C GLN A 504 -16.94 13.89 25.52
N ALA A 505 -17.38 15.10 25.86
CA ALA A 505 -18.77 15.54 25.68
C ALA A 505 -19.30 15.36 24.24
N VAL A 506 -18.43 15.47 23.24
CA VAL A 506 -18.77 15.32 21.82
C VAL A 506 -19.51 14.01 21.52
N PHE A 507 -19.09 12.91 22.15
CA PHE A 507 -19.73 11.60 22.02
C PHE A 507 -21.21 11.62 22.41
N PHE A 508 -21.55 12.27 23.53
CA PHE A 508 -22.92 12.40 24.01
C PHE A 508 -23.72 13.43 23.21
N THR A 509 -23.08 14.50 22.73
CA THR A 509 -23.78 15.51 21.91
C THR A 509 -24.26 14.93 20.58
N GLU A 510 -23.47 14.06 19.94
CA GLU A 510 -23.87 13.41 18.69
C GLU A 510 -25.04 12.42 18.89
N TRP A 511 -25.07 11.72 20.02
CA TRP A 511 -26.23 10.91 20.43
C TRP A 511 -27.49 11.75 20.58
N ILE A 512 -27.40 12.88 21.28
CA ILE A 512 -28.54 13.81 21.45
C ILE A 512 -29.01 14.35 20.09
N ASN A 513 -28.08 14.73 19.21
CA ASN A 513 -28.40 15.19 17.86
C ASN A 513 -29.10 14.10 17.03
N TRP A 514 -28.68 12.84 17.17
CA TRP A 514 -29.35 11.72 16.53
C TRP A 514 -30.79 11.55 17.06
N CYS A 515 -31.01 11.64 18.37
CA CYS A 515 -32.35 11.60 18.97
C CYS A 515 -33.25 12.72 18.42
N GLN A 516 -32.73 13.95 18.32
CA GLN A 516 -33.47 15.08 17.75
C GLN A 516 -33.89 14.85 16.29
N SER A 517 -33.00 14.26 15.48
CA SER A 517 -33.31 13.98 14.08
C SER A 517 -34.47 12.98 13.89
N HIS A 518 -34.62 12.02 14.81
CA HIS A 518 -35.68 10.99 14.77
C HIS A 518 -37.00 11.47 15.40
N LEU A 519 -36.96 12.44 16.31
CA LEU A 519 -38.16 13.14 16.78
C LEU A 519 -38.85 13.87 15.62
N ALA A 520 -38.07 14.59 14.79
CA ALA A 520 -38.60 15.33 13.65
C ALA A 520 -39.20 14.43 12.55
N THR A 521 -38.68 13.21 12.37
CA THR A 521 -39.21 12.25 11.39
C THR A 521 -40.51 11.59 11.87
N THR A 522 -40.62 11.35 13.18
CA THR A 522 -41.83 10.76 13.77
C THR A 522 -43.01 11.74 13.69
N SER A 523 -42.78 13.03 13.92
CA SER A 523 -43.82 14.07 13.77
C SER A 523 -44.32 14.27 12.34
N ALA A 524 -43.50 13.98 11.32
CA ALA A 524 -43.88 14.12 9.90
C ALA A 524 -44.68 12.92 9.34
N SER A 525 -44.84 11.84 10.12
CA SER A 525 -45.59 10.64 9.73
C SER A 525 -46.99 10.56 10.35
N VAL A 526 -47.35 11.57 11.15
CA VAL A 526 -48.61 11.63 11.92
C VAL A 526 -49.60 12.67 11.36
N ASP A 527 -49.18 13.43 10.33
CA ASP A 527 -50.04 14.26 9.47
C ASP A 527 -50.26 13.55 8.12
#